data_AF-X6KC34-F1
#
_entry.id   AF-X6KC34-F1
#
_cell.length_a   1.000
_cell.length_b   1.000
_cell.length_c   1.000
_cell.angle_alpha   90.00
_cell.angle_beta   90.00
_cell.angle_gamma   90.00
#
_symmetry.space_group_name_H-M   'P 1'
#
loop_
_entity.id
_entity.type
_entity.pdbx_description
1 polymer ?
#
loop_
_entity_poly.entity_id
_entity_poly.type
_entity_poly.pdbx_seq_one_letter_code
_entity_poly.pdbx_strand_id
1 'polypeptide(L)'
;MTDEVYLFLFNVQPLIMTTSEPEHDFEKEDFSGAYDHKRIVADAEKAFVSLLKPDYNVVRFASYPKGTDGLNGSDFVRYGYAICEAVSFDTPHGRIRGSRDAATGFITNDADSIFIEGNTVKLFVSGVDFPADPPLAATDAASQVNQKEEKQGGV
;
A
#
# COMPACT_ATOMS: atom_id res chain seq x y z
N MET A 1 -0.44 -18.28 -33.80
CA MET A 1 -0.10 -17.58 -32.55
C MET A 1 -0.81 -18.37 -31.47
N THR A 2 -0.06 -18.96 -30.55
CA THR A 2 -0.61 -19.61 -29.35
C THR A 2 -0.76 -18.55 -28.27
N ASP A 3 -1.78 -18.69 -27.43
CA ASP A 3 -1.94 -17.85 -26.25
C ASP A 3 -1.32 -18.59 -25.06
N GLU A 4 -0.34 -17.97 -24.40
CA GLU A 4 0.31 -18.50 -23.20
C GLU A 4 -0.35 -17.93 -21.93
N VAL A 5 -0.71 -18.81 -21.00
CA VAL A 5 -1.30 -18.43 -19.71
C VAL A 5 -0.23 -18.48 -18.61
N TYR A 6 -0.04 -17.36 -17.92
CA TYR A 6 0.82 -17.26 -16.74
C TYR A 6 -0.03 -17.28 -15.47
N LEU A 7 0.25 -18.22 -14.58
CA LEU A 7 -0.40 -18.31 -13.27
C LEU A 7 0.55 -17.80 -12.20
N PHE A 8 0.13 -16.78 -11.47
CA PHE A 8 0.90 -16.22 -10.36
C PHE A 8 0.26 -16.67 -9.05
N LEU A 9 1.00 -17.46 -8.28
CA LEU A 9 0.56 -17.97 -6.98
C LEU A 9 1.19 -17.13 -5.89
N PHE A 10 0.37 -16.37 -5.16
CA PHE A 10 0.81 -15.57 -4.03
C PHE A 10 0.35 -16.19 -2.72
N ASN A 11 1.22 -16.12 -1.71
CA ASN A 11 0.83 -16.36 -0.34
C ASN A 11 0.44 -15.03 0.31
N VAL A 12 -0.75 -14.95 0.92
CA VAL A 12 -1.19 -13.71 1.56
C VAL A 12 -0.68 -13.67 2.99
N GLN A 13 0.12 -12.66 3.33
CA GLN A 13 0.66 -12.48 4.68
C GLN A 13 -0.03 -11.27 5.34
N PRO A 14 -1.03 -11.49 6.20
CA PRO A 14 -1.75 -10.40 6.84
C PRO A 14 -0.89 -9.71 7.90
N LEU A 15 -0.87 -8.38 7.88
CA LEU A 15 -0.44 -7.53 8.97
C LEU A 15 -1.66 -6.81 9.51
N ILE A 16 -1.94 -6.99 10.81
CA ILE A 16 -3.15 -6.47 11.44
C ILE A 16 -2.75 -5.49 12.53
N MET A 17 -3.37 -4.32 12.51
CA MET A 17 -3.19 -3.27 13.48
C MET A 17 -4.54 -3.03 14.16
N THR A 18 -4.57 -3.21 15.47
CA THR A 18 -5.76 -2.98 16.30
C THR A 18 -5.52 -1.74 17.15
N THR A 19 -6.51 -0.86 17.19
CA THR A 19 -6.53 0.31 18.07
C THR A 19 -7.68 0.16 19.06
N SER A 20 -7.41 0.40 20.33
CA SER A 20 -8.41 0.33 21.41
C SER A 20 -8.51 1.68 22.09
N GLU A 21 -9.71 2.04 22.52
CA GLU A 21 -9.94 3.24 23.32
C GLU A 21 -9.37 3.08 24.74
N PRO A 22 -9.02 4.16 25.45
CA PRO A 22 -8.51 4.09 26.82
C PRO A 22 -9.44 3.36 27.79
N GLU A 23 -10.75 3.43 27.57
CA GLU A 23 -11.79 2.79 28.39
C GLU A 23 -12.15 1.37 27.92
N HIS A 24 -11.45 0.80 26.93
CA HIS A 24 -11.75 -0.53 26.40
C HIS A 24 -11.52 -1.61 27.45
N ASP A 25 -12.55 -2.41 27.71
CA ASP A 25 -12.46 -3.58 28.58
C ASP A 25 -11.99 -4.77 27.73
N PHE A 26 -10.76 -5.21 27.96
CA PHE A 26 -10.12 -6.24 27.14
C PHE A 26 -10.66 -7.63 27.48
N GLU A 27 -11.30 -8.25 26.51
CA GLU A 27 -11.80 -9.61 26.57
C GLU A 27 -10.87 -10.58 25.83
N LYS A 28 -11.05 -11.87 26.04
CA LYS A 28 -10.20 -12.91 25.42
C LYS A 28 -10.29 -12.88 23.89
N GLU A 29 -11.44 -12.51 23.36
CA GLU A 29 -11.74 -12.39 21.95
C GLU A 29 -10.93 -11.27 21.28
N ASP A 30 -10.56 -10.21 22.00
CA ASP A 30 -9.73 -9.11 21.49
C ASP A 30 -8.31 -9.56 21.12
N PHE A 31 -7.85 -10.67 21.72
CA PHE A 31 -6.57 -11.30 21.42
C PHE A 31 -6.70 -12.52 20.52
N SER A 32 -7.92 -12.85 20.09
CA SER A 32 -8.15 -13.96 19.17
C SER A 32 -7.79 -13.53 17.75
N GLY A 33 -6.51 -13.68 17.38
CA GLY A 33 -6.01 -13.43 16.02
C GLY A 33 -6.51 -14.42 14.96
N ALA A 34 -7.64 -15.10 15.21
CA ALA A 34 -8.20 -16.11 14.34
C ALA A 34 -9.03 -15.46 13.23
N TYR A 35 -8.36 -14.80 12.31
CA TYR A 35 -9.00 -14.28 11.10
C TYR A 35 -9.20 -15.40 10.09
N ASP A 36 -10.32 -15.33 9.36
CA ASP A 36 -10.56 -16.28 8.27
C ASP A 36 -9.65 -15.96 7.09
N HIS A 37 -8.50 -16.64 7.07
CA HIS A 37 -7.51 -16.51 6.01
C HIS A 37 -8.10 -16.75 4.62
N LYS A 38 -9.11 -17.62 4.48
CA LYS A 38 -9.75 -17.86 3.18
C LYS A 38 -10.50 -16.64 2.70
N ARG A 39 -11.17 -15.91 3.60
CA ARG A 39 -11.83 -14.64 3.27
C ARG A 39 -10.81 -13.57 2.87
N ILE A 40 -9.66 -13.50 3.54
CA ILE A 40 -8.60 -12.56 3.18
C ILE A 40 -8.08 -12.85 1.76
N VAL A 41 -7.78 -14.10 1.44
CA VAL A 41 -7.33 -14.52 0.11
C VAL A 41 -8.40 -14.23 -0.95
N ALA A 42 -9.65 -14.60 -0.66
CA ALA A 42 -10.77 -14.38 -1.58
C ALA A 42 -11.07 -12.89 -1.79
N ASP A 43 -10.81 -12.02 -0.82
CA ASP A 43 -10.98 -10.58 -0.99
C ASP A 43 -9.81 -9.97 -1.77
N ALA A 44 -8.57 -10.38 -1.48
CA ALA A 44 -7.38 -9.96 -2.22
C ALA A 44 -7.50 -10.27 -3.72
N GLU A 45 -7.88 -11.51 -4.08
CA GLU A 45 -8.12 -11.90 -5.49
C GLU A 45 -9.10 -10.94 -6.17
N LYS A 46 -10.22 -10.66 -5.52
CA LYS A 46 -11.25 -9.77 -6.05
C LYS A 46 -10.75 -8.34 -6.20
N ALA A 47 -9.95 -7.85 -5.26
CA ALA A 47 -9.34 -6.53 -5.33
C ALA A 47 -8.48 -6.39 -6.59
N PHE A 48 -7.55 -7.32 -6.80
CA PHE A 48 -6.66 -7.30 -7.97
C PHE A 48 -7.42 -7.49 -9.29
N VAL A 49 -8.33 -8.45 -9.35
CA VAL A 49 -9.09 -8.74 -10.59
C VAL A 49 -10.04 -7.60 -10.95
N SER A 50 -10.73 -7.01 -9.98
CA SER A 50 -11.66 -5.88 -10.22
C SER A 50 -10.93 -4.61 -10.64
N LEU A 51 -9.74 -4.35 -10.08
CA LEU A 51 -8.89 -3.21 -10.41
C LEU A 51 -8.24 -3.37 -11.79
N LEU A 52 -7.49 -4.47 -11.98
CA LEU A 52 -6.66 -4.67 -13.17
C LEU A 52 -7.44 -5.21 -14.37
N LYS A 53 -8.60 -5.84 -14.14
CA LYS A 53 -9.48 -6.39 -15.19
C LYS A 53 -8.71 -7.17 -16.28
N PRO A 54 -7.90 -8.18 -15.90
CA PRO A 54 -7.11 -8.93 -16.88
C PRO A 54 -8.02 -9.63 -17.89
N ASP A 55 -7.58 -9.72 -19.15
CA ASP A 55 -8.41 -10.18 -20.26
C ASP A 55 -8.86 -11.64 -20.12
N TYR A 56 -8.00 -12.49 -19.54
CA TYR A 56 -8.25 -13.91 -19.38
C TYR A 56 -9.15 -14.26 -18.17
N ASN A 57 -9.46 -13.31 -17.29
CA ASN A 57 -10.40 -13.54 -16.19
C ASN A 57 -11.85 -13.40 -16.68
N VAL A 58 -12.57 -14.53 -16.68
CA VAL A 58 -14.01 -14.57 -16.99
C VAL A 58 -14.83 -13.88 -15.91
N VAL A 59 -14.46 -14.07 -14.63
CA VAL A 59 -15.11 -13.41 -13.48
C VAL A 59 -14.35 -12.14 -13.13
N ARG A 60 -15.04 -10.99 -13.11
CA ARG A 60 -14.44 -9.65 -12.92
C ARG A 60 -14.87 -8.90 -11.66
N PHE A 61 -15.74 -9.52 -10.85
CA PHE A 61 -16.18 -8.99 -9.56
C PHE A 61 -16.66 -7.51 -9.59
N ALA A 62 -17.55 -7.16 -10.53
CA ALA A 62 -18.01 -5.78 -10.72
C ALA A 62 -18.63 -5.11 -9.48
N SER A 63 -19.11 -5.91 -8.53
CA SER A 63 -19.70 -5.44 -7.27
C SER A 63 -18.70 -5.33 -6.12
N TYR A 64 -17.40 -5.60 -6.34
CA TYR A 64 -16.36 -5.44 -5.32
C TYR A 64 -16.37 -3.99 -4.77
N PRO A 65 -16.27 -3.78 -3.44
CA PRO A 65 -15.92 -4.74 -2.39
C PRO A 65 -17.10 -5.50 -1.77
N LYS A 66 -18.34 -5.34 -2.27
CA LYS A 66 -19.58 -5.77 -1.58
C LYS A 66 -19.87 -7.29 -1.55
N GLY A 67 -18.89 -8.15 -1.85
CA GLY A 67 -19.07 -9.61 -1.84
C GLY A 67 -19.29 -10.18 -0.42
N THR A 68 -19.96 -11.32 -0.31
CA THR A 68 -20.24 -11.98 0.99
C THR A 68 -19.12 -12.91 1.45
N ASP A 69 -18.24 -13.31 0.55
CA ASP A 69 -17.14 -14.26 0.74
C ASP A 69 -15.77 -13.57 0.92
N GLY A 70 -15.73 -12.23 0.86
CA GLY A 70 -14.55 -11.41 1.13
C GLY A 70 -14.58 -10.80 2.55
N LEU A 71 -13.90 -9.67 2.75
CA LEU A 71 -13.78 -8.97 4.03
C LEU A 71 -14.87 -7.90 4.25
N ASN A 72 -15.77 -7.70 3.30
CA ASN A 72 -16.92 -6.84 3.53
C ASN A 72 -17.78 -7.34 4.70
N GLY A 73 -18.23 -6.40 5.54
CA GLY A 73 -18.95 -6.69 6.79
C GLY A 73 -18.07 -7.28 7.90
N SER A 74 -16.74 -7.26 7.75
CA SER A 74 -15.83 -7.47 8.88
C SER A 74 -15.77 -6.22 9.79
N ASP A 75 -15.08 -6.37 10.91
CA ASP A 75 -14.76 -5.32 11.88
C ASP A 75 -13.59 -4.42 11.46
N PHE A 76 -12.94 -4.69 10.31
CA PHE A 76 -11.90 -3.82 9.78
C PHE A 76 -12.48 -2.48 9.29
N VAL A 77 -12.02 -1.39 9.90
CA VAL A 77 -12.30 -0.02 9.43
C VAL A 77 -11.69 0.20 8.04
N ARG A 78 -10.44 -0.25 7.87
CA ARG A 78 -9.68 -0.17 6.62
C ARG A 78 -8.78 -1.38 6.50
N TYR A 79 -8.63 -1.88 5.28
CA TYR A 79 -7.65 -2.90 4.94
C TYR A 79 -7.07 -2.62 3.55
N GLY A 80 -5.96 -3.27 3.23
CA GLY A 80 -5.31 -3.07 1.94
C GLY A 80 -4.39 -4.20 1.53
N TYR A 81 -4.05 -4.19 0.26
CA TYR A 81 -3.24 -5.20 -0.40
C TYR A 81 -2.10 -4.55 -1.17
N ALA A 82 -0.93 -5.16 -1.07
CA ALA A 82 0.25 -4.78 -1.83
C ALA A 82 1.07 -6.03 -2.16
N ILE A 83 1.88 -5.96 -3.21
CA ILE A 83 2.68 -7.10 -3.66
C ILE A 83 4.09 -6.99 -3.07
N CYS A 84 4.43 -7.92 -2.19
CA CYS A 84 5.76 -8.05 -1.58
C CYS A 84 6.71 -8.84 -2.49
N GLU A 85 6.76 -8.51 -3.77
CA GLU A 85 7.66 -9.12 -4.76
C GLU A 85 8.05 -8.07 -5.79
N ALA A 86 9.25 -8.19 -6.37
CA ALA A 86 9.76 -7.25 -7.38
C ALA A 86 9.14 -7.52 -8.77
N VAL A 87 7.82 -7.49 -8.84
CA VAL A 87 7.02 -7.72 -10.06
C VAL A 87 6.06 -6.57 -10.30
N SER A 88 5.73 -6.29 -11.55
CA SER A 88 4.66 -5.35 -11.92
C SER A 88 3.65 -6.05 -12.81
N PHE A 89 2.37 -5.86 -12.53
CA PHE A 89 1.30 -6.24 -13.43
C PHE A 89 0.83 -5.00 -14.18
N ASP A 90 0.79 -5.09 -15.49
CA ASP A 90 0.39 -4.02 -16.39
C ASP A 90 -0.74 -4.55 -17.29
N THR A 91 -1.89 -3.89 -17.26
CA THR A 91 -3.04 -4.17 -18.10
C THR A 91 -3.52 -2.87 -18.76
N PRO A 92 -4.33 -2.95 -19.83
CA PRO A 92 -4.95 -1.77 -20.42
C PRO A 92 -5.80 -0.93 -19.45
N HIS A 93 -6.16 -1.50 -18.28
CA HIS A 93 -7.02 -0.88 -17.28
C HIS A 93 -6.25 -0.32 -16.07
N GLY A 94 -4.96 -0.64 -15.94
CA GLY A 94 -4.14 -0.13 -14.86
C GLY A 94 -2.87 -0.93 -14.66
N ARG A 95 -2.01 -0.38 -13.79
CA ARG A 95 -0.77 -1.00 -13.37
C ARG A 95 -0.73 -1.09 -11.85
N ILE A 96 -0.15 -2.16 -11.33
CA ILE A 96 0.25 -2.27 -9.94
C ILE A 96 1.68 -2.78 -9.84
N ARG A 97 2.54 -2.03 -9.17
CA ARG A 97 3.94 -2.35 -8.92
C ARG A 97 4.11 -2.93 -7.51
N GLY A 98 4.67 -4.13 -7.42
CA GLY A 98 5.19 -4.67 -6.18
C GLY A 98 6.61 -4.19 -5.89
N SER A 99 7.02 -4.32 -4.64
CA SER A 99 8.41 -4.09 -4.24
C SER A 99 8.77 -4.97 -3.05
N ARG A 100 10.04 -5.35 -2.99
CA ARG A 100 10.59 -6.20 -1.93
C ARG A 100 12.03 -5.82 -1.65
N ASP A 101 12.34 -5.55 -0.39
CA ASP A 101 13.70 -5.36 0.06
C ASP A 101 14.42 -6.72 0.11
N ALA A 102 15.57 -6.80 -0.56
CA ALA A 102 16.30 -8.06 -0.68
C ALA A 102 16.94 -8.53 0.64
N ALA A 103 17.24 -7.60 1.56
CA ALA A 103 17.93 -7.90 2.81
C ALA A 103 16.98 -8.39 3.91
N THR A 104 15.82 -7.76 4.02
CA THR A 104 14.79 -8.02 5.04
C THR A 104 13.69 -8.95 4.53
N GLY A 105 13.49 -9.01 3.21
CA GLY A 105 12.41 -9.77 2.59
C GLY A 105 11.03 -9.13 2.76
N PHE A 106 10.96 -7.89 3.26
CA PHE A 106 9.73 -7.13 3.47
C PHE A 106 9.41 -6.20 2.31
N ILE A 107 8.16 -5.75 2.26
CA ILE A 107 7.71 -4.74 1.31
C ILE A 107 8.40 -3.39 1.57
N THR A 108 8.60 -2.61 0.52
CA THR A 108 9.13 -1.24 0.62
C THR A 108 8.08 -0.21 0.22
N ASN A 109 8.35 1.06 0.48
CA ASN A 109 7.49 2.17 0.08
C ASN A 109 7.44 2.38 -1.44
N ASP A 110 8.25 1.65 -2.22
CA ASP A 110 8.19 1.69 -3.69
C ASP A 110 7.01 0.88 -4.25
N ALA A 111 6.35 0.05 -3.43
CA ALA A 111 5.18 -0.70 -3.83
C ALA A 111 3.92 0.18 -3.90
N ASP A 112 3.09 -0.08 -4.91
CA ASP A 112 1.73 0.43 -4.98
C ASP A 112 0.83 -0.37 -4.04
N SER A 113 -0.31 0.21 -3.65
CA SER A 113 -1.25 -0.43 -2.72
C SER A 113 -2.71 -0.17 -3.05
N ILE A 114 -3.55 -1.17 -2.87
CA ILE A 114 -5.01 -1.07 -2.94
C ILE A 114 -5.53 -0.95 -1.52
N PHE A 115 -6.30 0.08 -1.23
CA PHE A 115 -6.97 0.23 0.06
C PHE A 115 -8.49 0.22 -0.09
N ILE A 116 -9.14 -0.39 0.89
CA ILE A 116 -10.58 -0.51 0.99
C ILE A 116 -11.01 0.07 2.33
N GLU A 117 -11.98 0.98 2.27
CA GLU A 117 -12.62 1.60 3.43
C GLU A 117 -14.12 1.73 3.19
N GLY A 118 -14.90 1.00 3.98
CA GLY A 118 -16.32 0.80 3.71
C GLY A 118 -16.57 0.24 2.29
N ASN A 119 -17.23 1.03 1.44
CA ASN A 119 -17.54 0.66 0.06
C ASN A 119 -16.58 1.28 -0.98
N THR A 120 -15.53 1.96 -0.52
CA THR A 120 -14.61 2.69 -1.40
C THR A 120 -13.36 1.86 -1.61
N VAL A 121 -12.94 1.73 -2.87
CA VAL A 121 -11.68 1.08 -3.26
C VAL A 121 -10.80 2.13 -3.92
N LYS A 122 -9.57 2.26 -3.47
CA LYS A 122 -8.62 3.23 -4.01
C LYS A 122 -7.25 2.58 -4.22
N LEU A 123 -6.71 2.79 -5.42
CA LEU A 123 -5.30 2.50 -5.73
C LEU A 123 -4.46 3.72 -5.32
N PHE A 124 -3.36 3.46 -4.64
CA PHE A 124 -2.33 4.42 -4.31
C PHE A 124 -1.03 4.04 -5.02
N VAL A 125 -0.52 4.98 -5.81
CA VAL A 125 0.66 4.81 -6.64
C VAL A 125 1.87 5.44 -5.95
N SER A 126 2.88 4.61 -5.67
CA SER A 126 4.10 5.05 -4.99
C SER A 126 4.89 6.06 -5.85
N GLY A 127 5.40 7.10 -5.20
CA GLY A 127 6.13 8.19 -5.85
C GLY A 127 5.25 9.18 -6.62
N VAL A 128 3.96 8.91 -6.78
CA VAL A 128 2.98 9.82 -7.41
C VAL A 128 2.04 10.40 -6.35
N ASP A 129 1.31 9.54 -5.65
CA ASP A 129 0.41 9.98 -4.57
C ASP A 129 1.20 10.35 -3.31
N PHE A 130 2.41 9.79 -3.17
CA PHE A 130 3.34 10.03 -2.07
C PHE A 130 4.75 10.26 -2.65
N PRO A 131 5.04 11.47 -3.18
CA PRO A 131 6.38 11.80 -3.64
C PRO A 131 7.34 11.81 -2.44
N ALA A 132 8.60 11.41 -2.69
CA ALA A 132 9.63 11.55 -1.67
C ALA A 132 9.78 13.03 -1.29
N ASP A 133 10.00 13.29 0.00
CA ASP A 133 10.38 14.62 0.44
C ASP A 133 11.63 15.06 -0.35
N PRO A 134 11.66 16.29 -0.88
CA PRO A 134 12.87 16.79 -1.50
C PRO A 134 14.00 16.71 -0.46
N PRO A 135 15.21 16.25 -0.86
CA PRO A 135 16.33 16.21 0.05
C PRO A 135 16.47 17.59 0.67
N LEU A 136 16.51 17.65 2.01
CA LEU A 136 16.71 18.88 2.77
C LEU A 136 17.85 19.64 2.08
N ALA A 137 17.50 20.75 1.41
CA ALA A 137 18.48 21.55 0.71
C ALA A 137 19.58 21.85 1.72
N ALA A 138 20.82 21.49 1.39
CA ALA A 138 21.97 21.87 2.18
C ALA A 138 21.94 23.40 2.28
N THR A 139 21.43 23.92 3.38
CA THR A 139 21.31 25.36 3.60
C THR A 139 22.70 25.93 3.44
N ASP A 140 22.89 26.75 2.41
CA ASP A 140 24.14 27.41 2.06
C ASP A 140 24.66 28.22 3.27
N ALA A 141 25.54 27.60 4.07
CA ALA A 141 26.28 28.25 5.14
C ALA A 141 27.45 29.09 4.59
N ALA A 142 27.26 29.80 3.48
CA ALA A 142 28.33 30.52 2.78
C ALA A 142 28.06 32.01 2.51
N SER A 143 26.93 32.58 2.95
CA SER A 143 26.57 33.97 2.58
C SER A 143 26.48 34.98 3.74
N GLN A 144 27.08 34.71 4.91
CA GLN A 144 27.10 35.67 6.04
C GLN A 144 28.49 35.88 6.70
N VAL A 145 29.58 35.91 5.93
CA VAL A 145 30.91 36.28 6.48
C VAL A 145 31.51 37.55 5.84
N ASN A 146 30.91 38.14 4.81
CA ASN A 146 31.42 39.37 4.16
C ASN A 146 30.68 40.67 4.53
N GLN A 147 30.32 40.84 5.81
CA GLN A 147 29.93 42.16 6.34
C GLN A 147 30.56 42.39 7.72
N LYS A 148 31.89 42.40 7.81
CA LYS A 148 32.57 42.88 9.02
C LYS A 148 33.98 43.42 8.79
N GLU A 149 34.21 44.13 7.70
CA GLU A 149 35.42 44.96 7.53
C GLU A 149 35.06 46.24 6.79
N GLU A 150 34.45 47.20 7.49
CA GLU A 150 34.53 48.63 7.15
C GLU A 150 33.79 49.43 8.24
N LYS A 151 34.53 49.77 9.31
CA LYS A 151 34.34 50.98 10.14
C LYS A 151 35.26 50.93 11.36
N GLN A 152 36.54 51.21 11.16
CA GLN A 152 37.42 51.75 12.21
C GLN A 152 38.47 52.62 11.52
N GLY A 153 38.33 53.94 11.68
CA GLY A 153 39.28 54.94 11.17
C GLY A 153 38.67 56.33 11.05
N GLY A 154 38.77 57.12 12.12
CA GLY A 154 38.51 58.57 12.11
C GLY A 154 37.62 59.04 13.25
N VAL A 155 38.21 59.38 14.40
CA VAL A 155 38.66 60.73 14.82
C VAL A 155 39.79 60.55 15.83
#